data_AF-A0A7K0KFH8-F1
#
_entry.id   AF-A0A7K0KFH8-F1
#
_cell.length_a   1.000
_cell.length_b   1.000
_cell.length_c   1.000
_cell.angle_alpha   90.00
_cell.angle_beta   90.00
_cell.angle_gamma   90.00
#
_symmetry.space_group_name_H-M   'P 1'
#
loop_
_entity.id
_entity.type
_entity.pdbx_description
1 polymer ?
#
loop_
_entity_poly.entity_id
_entity_poly.type
_entity_poly.pdbx_seq_one_letter_code
_entity_poly.pdbx_strand_id
1 'polypeptide(L)'
;MKHTLTCAVVLMFSMNVLESPAQFYTVEKVGPAADTLSISTDPYVRDVLHETKPTSKVETEIRKKSVFGLPLPSFLTAKLGNKPPTSNNAQGKVLKKGEKSPVKITRNNRKTTVLPFLSASDSLLLSLLEKRLNICMPLDYITITSHYGYRQDPFTKCQRFHDGIDLRCGNGLVYSMLPGRVAAVHHGDTGYGNYVILDHGSLRCLYGHLSEIYAKEGSEVPAGAVVGLVGSTGRSTGPHLHIQLQRLSANNSWTSVDPMPFIQALNQQVKTFNDRLAEISDKDSPIYNNEKASQTDLTIENLYAALKKHGIKYPKIVLAQAILETGRFRSRVCNENNNLFGLRHSNGYYVFDHWEESVIAYKNKVQYKHRENENYYAFLRRIGYSTSKDYVRRVREIVSQL
;
A
#
# COMPACT_ATOMS: atom_id res chain seq x y z
N MET A 1 18.26 22.52 36.76
CA MET A 1 16.93 23.14 36.50
C MET A 1 16.99 23.67 35.05
N LYS A 2 16.09 23.29 34.14
CA LYS A 2 14.75 23.88 33.90
C LYS A 2 14.83 25.38 33.55
N HIS A 3 14.31 25.90 32.42
CA HIS A 3 13.54 25.28 31.30
C HIS A 3 13.81 26.01 29.97
N THR A 4 13.38 25.40 28.85
CA THR A 4 13.22 25.98 27.51
C THR A 4 11.86 26.67 27.33
N LEU A 5 11.71 27.54 26.30
CA LEU A 5 10.53 27.66 25.39
C LEU A 5 10.83 28.78 24.32
N THR A 6 10.90 28.47 23.02
CA THR A 6 9.89 28.64 21.94
C THR A 6 9.49 30.09 21.54
N CYS A 7 9.60 30.39 20.24
CA CYS A 7 8.78 31.42 19.56
C CYS A 7 7.49 30.80 18.97
N ALA A 8 6.51 31.66 18.65
CA ALA A 8 5.19 31.29 18.11
C ALA A 8 4.79 32.18 16.89
N VAL A 9 3.49 32.37 16.64
CA VAL A 9 2.83 33.02 15.46
C VAL A 9 2.80 32.08 14.23
N VAL A 10 1.67 31.56 13.70
CA VAL A 10 0.20 31.80 13.75
C VAL A 10 -0.34 32.85 12.77
N LEU A 11 -1.15 32.39 11.79
CA LEU A 11 -2.37 32.94 11.16
C LEU A 11 -2.76 31.92 10.05
N MET A 12 -3.89 31.22 10.05
CA MET A 12 -5.33 31.57 9.98
C MET A 12 -5.88 31.65 8.54
N PHE A 13 -7.02 30.98 8.32
CA PHE A 13 -7.80 30.90 7.07
C PHE A 13 -9.30 30.98 7.43
N SER A 14 -10.15 31.38 6.48
CA SER A 14 -11.58 31.66 6.68
C SER A 14 -12.31 31.69 5.31
N MET A 15 -13.59 31.32 5.10
CA MET A 15 -14.62 30.55 5.83
C MET A 15 -15.75 30.14 4.82
N ASN A 16 -16.80 29.41 5.27
CA ASN A 16 -18.12 29.15 4.61
C ASN A 16 -18.16 28.08 3.48
N VAL A 17 -19.10 27.10 3.33
CA VAL A 17 -20.46 26.77 3.90
C VAL A 17 -21.62 27.55 3.25
N LEU A 18 -22.77 27.04 2.74
CA LEU A 18 -23.52 25.74 2.69
C LEU A 18 -23.63 25.19 1.20
N GLU A 19 -24.59 24.39 0.65
CA GLU A 19 -25.76 23.58 1.12
C GLU A 19 -26.09 22.27 0.29
N SER A 20 -27.34 22.07 -0.20
CA SER A 20 -27.97 20.87 -0.86
C SER A 20 -29.40 21.23 -1.38
N PRO A 21 -30.34 20.35 -1.87
CA PRO A 21 -30.47 18.87 -1.75
C PRO A 21 -30.98 18.04 -2.99
N ALA A 22 -31.20 16.73 -2.77
CA ALA A 22 -31.91 15.63 -3.49
C ALA A 22 -33.03 15.95 -4.53
N GLN A 23 -33.48 15.03 -5.44
CA GLN A 23 -34.28 13.81 -5.12
C GLN A 23 -34.40 12.70 -6.23
N PHE A 24 -34.96 11.57 -5.79
CA PHE A 24 -35.32 10.24 -6.36
C PHE A 24 -35.71 10.04 -7.85
N TYR A 25 -35.53 8.80 -8.37
CA TYR A 25 -36.61 7.86 -8.79
C TYR A 25 -36.05 6.45 -9.17
N THR A 26 -36.88 5.54 -9.70
CA THR A 26 -36.70 4.06 -9.81
C THR A 26 -36.96 3.55 -11.27
N VAL A 27 -37.09 2.26 -11.69
CA VAL A 27 -37.40 0.95 -11.05
C VAL A 27 -36.86 -0.26 -11.88
N GLU A 28 -37.48 -1.45 -11.83
CA GLU A 28 -37.13 -2.71 -12.54
C GLU A 28 -37.66 -2.74 -14.02
N LYS A 29 -37.70 -3.80 -14.87
CA LYS A 29 -37.45 -5.29 -14.89
C LYS A 29 -37.27 -5.71 -16.40
N VAL A 30 -37.06 -6.92 -16.95
CA VAL A 30 -36.93 -8.35 -16.51
C VAL A 30 -35.97 -9.11 -17.50
N GLY A 31 -36.29 -10.32 -18.00
CA GLY A 31 -35.61 -11.08 -19.08
C GLY A 31 -36.50 -11.27 -20.34
N PRO A 32 -36.38 -12.32 -21.20
CA PRO A 32 -35.84 -13.68 -20.94
C PRO A 32 -34.61 -14.07 -21.81
N ALA A 33 -34.42 -15.36 -22.13
CA ALA A 33 -33.13 -15.95 -22.55
C ALA A 33 -33.23 -17.00 -23.69
N ALA A 34 -32.07 -17.33 -24.30
CA ALA A 34 -31.77 -18.63 -24.93
C ALA A 34 -30.24 -18.82 -25.11
N ASP A 35 -29.72 -19.97 -24.65
CA ASP A 35 -28.81 -20.95 -25.29
C ASP A 35 -27.76 -20.53 -26.35
N THR A 36 -26.56 -21.12 -26.44
CA THR A 36 -25.92 -22.22 -25.67
C THR A 36 -24.39 -22.12 -25.71
N LEU A 37 -23.72 -22.42 -24.58
CA LEU A 37 -22.41 -23.10 -24.46
C LEU A 37 -22.06 -23.22 -22.96
N SER A 38 -21.86 -24.44 -22.46
CA SER A 38 -21.88 -24.73 -21.02
C SER A 38 -20.51 -24.60 -20.32
N ILE A 39 -20.40 -23.65 -19.38
CA ILE A 39 -19.34 -23.61 -18.35
C ILE A 39 -19.94 -23.19 -17.00
N SER A 40 -20.28 -24.19 -16.17
CA SER A 40 -20.76 -24.11 -14.77
C SER A 40 -20.98 -25.55 -14.26
N THR A 41 -20.85 -25.92 -12.97
CA THR A 41 -20.35 -25.27 -11.73
C THR A 41 -19.11 -26.09 -11.22
N ASP A 42 -18.46 -25.95 -10.05
CA ASP A 42 -18.87 -25.53 -8.69
C ASP A 42 -17.62 -25.11 -7.82
N PRO A 43 -17.64 -25.06 -6.46
CA PRO A 43 -17.71 -23.80 -5.71
C PRO A 43 -16.44 -23.45 -4.89
N TYR A 44 -16.30 -22.16 -4.51
CA TYR A 44 -15.42 -21.76 -3.39
C TYR A 44 -15.76 -20.39 -2.74
N VAL A 45 -17.04 -20.12 -2.45
CA VAL A 45 -17.46 -18.94 -1.64
C VAL A 45 -18.63 -19.27 -0.72
N ARG A 46 -18.34 -19.77 0.50
CA ARG A 46 -19.18 -19.68 1.71
C ARG A 46 -18.39 -20.24 2.90
N ASP A 47 -18.22 -19.42 3.95
CA ASP A 47 -18.12 -19.85 5.36
C ASP A 47 -17.91 -18.64 6.29
N VAL A 48 -18.98 -17.86 6.50
CA VAL A 48 -19.18 -17.06 7.72
C VAL A 48 -20.69 -16.92 7.96
N LEU A 49 -21.17 -17.18 9.19
CA LEU A 49 -22.55 -16.96 9.69
C LEU A 49 -23.65 -17.82 9.00
N HIS A 50 -24.47 -18.65 9.65
CA HIS A 50 -24.65 -19.16 11.03
C HIS A 50 -24.84 -20.71 10.92
N GLU A 51 -24.93 -21.58 11.95
CA GLU A 51 -25.17 -21.41 13.39
C GLU A 51 -24.70 -22.66 14.18
N THR A 52 -24.14 -22.52 15.39
CA THR A 52 -24.40 -23.42 16.54
C THR A 52 -23.69 -22.97 17.84
N LYS A 53 -24.39 -23.17 18.96
CA LYS A 53 -23.91 -23.27 20.35
C LYS A 53 -24.65 -24.49 20.95
N PRO A 54 -24.25 -25.08 22.10
CA PRO A 54 -23.08 -24.81 22.95
C PRO A 54 -22.28 -26.10 23.35
N THR A 55 -21.31 -25.94 24.26
CA THR A 55 -20.54 -26.99 24.99
C THR A 55 -19.49 -27.75 24.14
N SER A 56 -18.40 -28.31 24.72
CA SER A 56 -17.98 -28.43 26.13
C SER A 56 -16.48 -28.09 26.33
N LYS A 57 -15.94 -28.22 27.55
CA LYS A 57 -14.54 -27.87 27.90
C LYS A 57 -13.55 -29.00 27.57
N VAL A 58 -12.43 -28.69 26.92
CA VAL A 58 -11.11 -29.33 27.13
C VAL A 58 -10.02 -28.28 26.95
N GLU A 59 -8.97 -28.30 27.76
CA GLU A 59 -7.79 -27.41 27.63
C GLU A 59 -6.71 -28.04 26.73
N THR A 60 -5.97 -27.23 25.97
CA THR A 60 -4.63 -27.61 25.48
C THR A 60 -3.80 -26.37 25.11
N GLU A 61 -2.48 -26.45 25.27
CA GLU A 61 -1.58 -25.30 25.17
C GLU A 61 -1.43 -24.72 23.76
N ILE A 62 -1.68 -23.42 23.58
CA ILE A 62 -1.30 -22.69 22.35
C ILE A 62 0.09 -22.05 22.53
N ARG A 63 1.09 -22.69 21.93
CA ARG A 63 2.49 -22.27 21.91
C ARG A 63 2.66 -20.97 21.10
N LYS A 64 2.76 -19.83 21.79
CA LYS A 64 2.91 -18.47 21.21
C LYS A 64 3.97 -18.44 20.09
N LYS A 65 3.58 -18.04 18.88
CA LYS A 65 4.48 -17.57 17.83
C LYS A 65 4.13 -16.13 17.44
N SER A 66 5.12 -15.25 17.53
CA SER A 66 5.00 -13.88 17.03
C SER A 66 4.97 -13.88 15.50
N VAL A 67 4.08 -13.07 14.90
CA VAL A 67 4.06 -12.79 13.45
C VAL A 67 4.38 -11.31 13.22
N PHE A 68 5.52 -10.88 13.77
CA PHE A 68 6.20 -9.63 13.38
C PHE A 68 7.67 -9.97 13.16
N GLY A 69 8.12 -9.85 11.92
CA GLY A 69 9.43 -10.40 11.50
C GLY A 69 9.75 -10.21 10.03
N LEU A 70 9.52 -9.01 9.47
CA LEU A 70 10.24 -8.60 8.27
C LEU A 70 11.71 -8.35 8.67
N PRO A 71 12.71 -8.97 8.01
CA PRO A 71 14.10 -8.73 8.35
C PRO A 71 14.52 -7.32 7.91
N LEU A 72 15.02 -6.52 8.84
CA LEU A 72 15.73 -5.30 8.50
C LEU A 72 17.02 -5.65 7.72
N PRO A 73 17.46 -4.81 6.77
CA PRO A 73 18.75 -4.96 6.11
C PRO A 73 19.88 -5.18 7.11
N SER A 74 20.77 -6.13 6.81
CA SER A 74 21.77 -6.62 7.77
C SER A 74 22.66 -5.54 8.36
N PHE A 75 22.97 -4.48 7.61
CA PHE A 75 23.77 -3.34 8.08
C PHE A 75 23.16 -2.58 9.28
N LEU A 76 21.84 -2.64 9.49
CA LEU A 76 21.16 -2.02 10.65
C LEU A 76 21.20 -2.88 11.93
N THR A 77 21.70 -4.12 11.85
CA THR A 77 21.64 -5.09 12.98
C THR A 77 23.00 -5.33 13.66
N ALA A 78 24.06 -4.64 13.22
CA ALA A 78 25.40 -4.75 13.77
C ALA A 78 25.50 -4.15 15.18
N LYS A 79 25.39 -4.99 16.22
CA LYS A 79 25.60 -4.59 17.62
C LYS A 79 27.02 -4.06 17.85
N LEU A 80 27.14 -2.78 18.19
CA LEU A 80 28.36 -2.18 18.74
C LEU A 80 28.68 -2.82 20.11
N GLY A 81 29.69 -3.70 20.13
CA GLY A 81 30.18 -4.35 21.34
C GLY A 81 31.06 -3.43 22.17
N ASN A 82 30.46 -2.58 23.01
CA ASN A 82 31.21 -1.70 23.91
C ASN A 82 31.94 -2.49 25.01
N LYS A 83 33.27 -2.59 24.89
CA LYS A 83 34.18 -2.88 26.01
C LYS A 83 35.32 -1.84 25.98
N PRO A 84 35.56 -1.07 27.07
CA PRO A 84 36.51 0.03 27.04
C PRO A 84 37.97 -0.46 26.94
N PRO A 85 38.87 0.27 26.26
CA PRO A 85 40.27 -0.12 26.09
C PRO A 85 41.12 0.21 27.33
N THR A 86 41.98 -0.72 27.72
CA THR A 86 43.08 -0.46 28.65
C THR A 86 44.34 -0.02 27.89
N SER A 87 44.98 1.05 28.38
CA SER A 87 46.23 1.59 27.82
C SER A 87 47.41 0.61 27.91
N ASN A 88 48.33 0.69 26.95
CA ASN A 88 49.69 0.14 27.03
C ASN A 88 50.64 1.05 26.25
N ASN A 89 51.81 1.36 26.80
CA ASN A 89 52.69 2.42 26.25
C ASN A 89 54.19 2.12 26.48
N ALA A 90 54.89 1.67 25.43
CA ALA A 90 56.36 1.54 25.34
C ALA A 90 56.74 1.45 23.85
N GLN A 91 57.40 2.43 23.21
CA GLN A 91 58.78 2.93 23.33
C GLN A 91 59.84 2.16 22.50
N GLY A 92 60.46 2.87 21.54
CA GLY A 92 61.71 2.51 20.83
C GLY A 92 61.56 1.86 19.44
N LYS A 93 62.55 1.93 18.52
CA LYS A 93 63.74 2.83 18.41
C LYS A 93 64.39 2.70 17.00
N VAL A 94 65.06 3.76 16.52
CA VAL A 94 66.21 3.79 15.57
C VAL A 94 66.09 3.25 14.11
N LEU A 95 66.01 4.20 13.16
CA LEU A 95 66.85 4.44 11.95
C LEU A 95 67.52 3.32 11.08
N LYS A 96 67.34 3.52 9.75
CA LYS A 96 68.33 3.53 8.63
C LYS A 96 68.79 2.24 7.88
N LYS A 97 68.41 2.23 6.59
CA LYS A 97 69.25 2.18 5.36
C LYS A 97 69.99 0.87 4.99
N GLY A 98 69.63 0.28 3.84
CA GLY A 98 70.41 -0.76 3.14
C GLY A 98 69.71 -1.24 1.85
N GLU A 99 70.44 -1.36 0.74
CA GLU A 99 69.92 -1.66 -0.60
C GLU A 99 69.81 -3.18 -0.88
N LYS A 100 68.78 -3.62 -1.63
CA LYS A 100 68.90 -4.27 -2.97
C LYS A 100 67.62 -5.03 -3.39
N SER A 101 67.22 -4.81 -4.63
CA SER A 101 66.32 -5.68 -5.42
C SER A 101 67.14 -6.74 -6.18
N PRO A 102 66.55 -7.79 -6.80
CA PRO A 102 65.13 -8.15 -6.85
C PRO A 102 64.81 -9.60 -6.43
N VAL A 103 63.53 -9.94 -6.25
CA VAL A 103 62.90 -11.20 -6.71
C VAL A 103 61.37 -11.10 -6.58
N LYS A 104 60.64 -11.89 -7.37
CA LYS A 104 59.15 -11.90 -7.40
C LYS A 104 58.56 -12.37 -6.07
N ILE A 105 57.60 -11.62 -5.53
CA ILE A 105 56.61 -12.11 -4.56
C ILE A 105 55.22 -11.81 -5.10
N THR A 106 54.30 -12.78 -5.00
CA THR A 106 52.92 -12.70 -5.48
C THR A 106 52.13 -11.61 -4.74
N ARG A 107 51.41 -10.77 -5.49
CA ARG A 107 50.43 -9.83 -4.93
C ARG A 107 49.19 -10.59 -4.42
N ASN A 108 49.30 -11.16 -3.24
CA ASN A 108 48.14 -11.48 -2.42
C ASN A 108 47.48 -10.15 -1.99
N ASN A 109 46.59 -9.64 -2.84
CA ASN A 109 45.69 -8.55 -2.50
C ASN A 109 44.73 -9.02 -1.40
N ARG A 110 45.19 -8.94 -0.14
CA ARG A 110 44.29 -8.81 1.01
C ARG A 110 43.44 -7.58 0.73
N LYS A 111 42.19 -7.78 0.29
CA LYS A 111 41.21 -6.69 0.17
C LYS A 111 41.00 -6.12 1.56
N THR A 112 41.65 -4.98 1.86
CA THR A 112 41.44 -4.24 3.09
C THR A 112 39.94 -3.97 3.22
N THR A 113 39.32 -4.49 4.27
CA THR A 113 37.89 -4.28 4.54
C THR A 113 37.68 -2.87 5.06
N VAL A 114 37.82 -1.89 4.17
CA VAL A 114 37.43 -0.51 4.42
C VAL A 114 35.92 -0.53 4.59
N LEU A 115 35.44 -0.32 5.83
CA LEU A 115 34.06 0.11 6.04
C LEU A 115 33.93 1.46 5.32
N PRO A 116 33.10 1.57 4.26
CA PRO A 116 33.06 2.78 3.47
C PRO A 116 32.57 3.93 4.36
N PHE A 117 33.36 5.00 4.41
CA PHE A 117 32.89 6.27 4.93
C PHE A 117 31.73 6.70 4.02
N LEU A 118 30.53 6.90 4.59
CA LEU A 118 29.34 7.24 3.83
C LEU A 118 29.64 8.43 2.91
N SER A 119 29.44 8.27 1.61
CA SER A 119 29.58 9.38 0.68
C SER A 119 28.51 10.45 0.95
N ALA A 120 28.66 11.63 0.34
CA ALA A 120 27.58 12.62 0.33
C ALA A 120 26.29 12.03 -0.27
N SER A 121 26.41 11.17 -1.28
CA SER A 121 25.30 10.46 -1.93
C SER A 121 24.64 9.45 -0.99
N ASP A 122 25.41 8.63 -0.26
CA ASP A 122 24.86 7.68 0.72
C ASP A 122 24.17 8.41 1.89
N SER A 123 24.76 9.51 2.36
CA SER A 123 24.20 10.33 3.44
C SER A 123 22.88 10.99 3.00
N LEU A 124 22.82 11.47 1.76
CA LEU A 124 21.59 12.00 1.16
C LEU A 124 20.53 10.90 0.99
N LEU A 125 20.91 9.74 0.46
CA LEU A 125 20.05 8.57 0.28
C LEU A 125 19.42 8.11 1.59
N LEU A 126 20.22 7.94 2.64
CA LEU A 126 19.73 7.60 3.99
C LEU A 126 18.76 8.65 4.52
N SER A 127 19.06 9.94 4.36
CA SER A 127 18.17 11.03 4.80
C SER A 127 16.83 11.11 4.04
N LEU A 128 16.79 10.59 2.81
CA LEU A 128 15.57 10.50 1.99
C LEU A 128 14.78 9.24 2.31
N LEU A 129 15.45 8.11 2.51
CA LEU A 129 14.83 6.87 2.99
C LEU A 129 14.18 7.08 4.38
N GLU A 130 14.86 7.73 5.32
CA GLU A 130 14.31 8.08 6.63
C GLU A 130 13.03 8.94 6.51
N LYS A 131 13.06 10.00 5.69
CA LYS A 131 11.88 10.84 5.46
C LYS A 131 10.75 10.09 4.78
N ARG A 132 11.08 9.22 3.81
CA ARG A 132 10.12 8.40 3.06
C ARG A 132 9.46 7.31 3.91
N LEU A 133 10.19 6.73 4.86
CA LEU A 133 9.69 5.74 5.83
C LEU A 133 8.81 6.38 6.91
N ASN A 134 8.95 7.68 7.15
CA ASN A 134 8.12 8.45 8.09
C ASN A 134 6.83 9.03 7.46
N ILE A 135 6.47 8.67 6.22
CA ILE A 135 5.17 9.02 5.61
C ILE A 135 4.57 7.85 4.82
N CYS A 136 3.24 7.70 4.86
CA CYS A 136 2.51 6.75 4.03
C CYS A 136 1.11 7.27 3.68
N MET A 137 0.49 6.75 2.62
CA MET A 137 -0.92 7.00 2.34
C MET A 137 -1.80 6.06 3.17
N PRO A 138 -3.01 6.48 3.61
CA PRO A 138 -3.84 5.68 4.52
C PRO A 138 -4.45 4.42 3.86
N LEU A 139 -4.43 4.38 2.52
CA LEU A 139 -4.87 3.28 1.67
C LEU A 139 -3.93 3.18 0.47
N ASP A 140 -3.90 2.01 -0.17
CA ASP A 140 -3.16 1.78 -1.43
C ASP A 140 -3.51 2.80 -2.54
N TYR A 141 -4.77 3.26 -2.59
CA TYR A 141 -5.32 4.19 -3.59
C TYR A 141 -6.32 5.12 -2.89
N ILE A 142 -6.35 6.40 -3.28
CA ILE A 142 -7.27 7.39 -2.72
C ILE A 142 -8.35 7.72 -3.76
N THR A 143 -9.61 7.57 -3.38
CA THR A 143 -10.77 7.98 -4.18
C THR A 143 -11.85 8.46 -3.23
N ILE A 144 -12.14 9.76 -3.23
CA ILE A 144 -13.05 10.37 -2.25
C ILE A 144 -14.50 10.14 -2.68
N THR A 145 -15.32 9.63 -1.75
CA THR A 145 -16.77 9.46 -1.90
C THR A 145 -17.57 10.48 -1.12
N SER A 146 -16.96 11.16 -0.14
CA SER A 146 -17.50 12.39 0.44
C SER A 146 -16.42 13.23 1.10
N HIS A 147 -16.60 14.54 0.96
CA HIS A 147 -15.71 15.56 1.48
C HIS A 147 -16.07 15.96 2.92
N TYR A 148 -15.18 16.72 3.54
CA TYR A 148 -15.40 17.40 4.81
C TYR A 148 -16.43 18.53 4.66
N GLY A 149 -17.09 18.89 5.76
CA GLY A 149 -18.02 20.01 5.83
C GLY A 149 -19.50 19.60 5.78
N TYR A 150 -20.37 20.58 5.52
CA TYR A 150 -21.82 20.37 5.47
C TYR A 150 -22.24 19.61 4.21
N ARG A 151 -22.80 18.41 4.38
CA ARG A 151 -23.37 17.58 3.30
C ARG A 151 -24.80 17.13 3.63
N GLN A 152 -25.53 16.67 2.62
CA GLN A 152 -26.78 15.97 2.88
C GLN A 152 -26.50 14.63 3.57
N ASP A 153 -27.10 14.42 4.73
CA ASP A 153 -26.98 13.18 5.51
C ASP A 153 -27.51 12.00 4.67
N PRO A 154 -26.69 10.96 4.42
CA PRO A 154 -27.10 9.90 3.51
C PRO A 154 -28.26 9.04 4.05
N PHE A 155 -28.54 9.09 5.36
CA PHE A 155 -29.64 8.39 6.01
C PHE A 155 -30.87 9.28 6.20
N THR A 156 -30.71 10.43 6.86
CA THR A 156 -31.85 11.30 7.25
C THR A 156 -32.24 12.31 6.18
N LYS A 157 -31.41 12.52 5.15
CA LYS A 157 -31.55 13.54 4.09
C LYS A 157 -31.57 14.99 4.58
N CYS A 158 -31.35 15.26 5.86
CA CYS A 158 -31.14 16.60 6.41
C CYS A 158 -29.74 17.13 6.08
N GLN A 159 -29.51 18.43 6.25
CA GLN A 159 -28.16 18.99 6.36
C GLN A 159 -27.45 18.43 7.59
N ARG A 160 -26.20 17.95 7.44
CA ARG A 160 -25.35 17.52 8.56
C ARG A 160 -23.88 17.82 8.28
N PHE A 161 -23.18 18.29 9.30
CA PHE A 161 -21.72 18.44 9.26
C PHE A 161 -21.03 17.09 9.23
N HIS A 162 -20.06 16.95 8.34
CA HIS A 162 -19.17 15.81 8.23
C HIS A 162 -17.75 16.23 8.59
N ASP A 163 -17.24 15.70 9.69
CA ASP A 163 -15.98 16.12 10.32
C ASP A 163 -14.76 15.30 9.88
N GLY A 164 -14.85 14.62 8.73
CA GLY A 164 -13.76 13.92 8.05
C GLY A 164 -14.01 13.75 6.54
N ILE A 165 -13.31 12.82 5.89
CA ILE A 165 -13.55 12.41 4.50
C ILE A 165 -13.81 10.91 4.40
N ASP A 166 -14.64 10.52 3.42
CA ASP A 166 -14.94 9.12 3.13
C ASP A 166 -14.15 8.67 1.89
N LEU A 167 -13.37 7.60 2.00
CA LEU A 167 -12.53 7.05 0.93
C LEU A 167 -13.03 5.67 0.46
N ARG A 168 -13.29 5.54 -0.85
CA ARG A 168 -13.78 4.28 -1.45
C ARG A 168 -12.77 3.15 -1.29
N CYS A 169 -13.11 2.16 -0.48
CA CYS A 169 -12.34 0.93 -0.36
C CYS A 169 -13.26 -0.24 0.00
N GLY A 170 -13.24 -1.30 -0.81
CA GLY A 170 -14.16 -2.43 -0.66
C GLY A 170 -13.78 -3.37 0.49
N ASN A 171 -12.53 -3.81 0.49
CA ASN A 171 -11.93 -4.61 1.55
C ASN A 171 -10.40 -4.46 1.40
N GLY A 172 -9.76 -3.69 2.28
CA GLY A 172 -8.37 -3.29 2.10
C GLY A 172 -7.72 -2.83 3.40
N LEU A 173 -6.40 -2.97 3.46
CA LEU A 173 -5.61 -2.62 4.64
C LEU A 173 -5.59 -1.11 4.84
N VAL A 174 -5.73 -0.68 6.09
CA VAL A 174 -5.64 0.71 6.51
C VAL A 174 -4.28 0.94 7.15
N TYR A 175 -3.54 1.93 6.65
CA TYR A 175 -2.17 2.22 7.11
C TYR A 175 -2.12 3.50 7.94
N SER A 176 -1.22 3.53 8.92
CA SER A 176 -0.86 4.77 9.60
C SER A 176 -0.18 5.73 8.63
N MET A 177 -0.67 6.97 8.52
CA MET A 177 -0.09 7.99 7.64
C MET A 177 1.26 8.53 8.11
N LEU A 178 1.47 8.59 9.42
CA LEU A 178 2.65 9.15 10.09
C LEU A 178 3.08 8.24 11.27
N PRO A 179 4.30 8.34 11.80
CA PRO A 179 4.64 7.72 13.09
C PRO A 179 3.81 8.35 14.21
N GLY A 180 3.38 7.57 15.19
CA GLY A 180 2.67 8.10 16.36
C GLY A 180 2.11 7.02 17.27
N ARG A 181 1.45 7.46 18.33
CA ARG A 181 0.91 6.58 19.37
C ARG A 181 -0.57 6.29 19.12
N VAL A 182 -0.99 5.04 19.27
CA VAL A 182 -2.41 4.70 19.32
C VAL A 182 -3.01 5.30 20.60
N ALA A 183 -3.82 6.35 20.44
CA ALA A 183 -4.41 7.11 21.53
C ALA A 183 -5.73 6.51 22.03
N ALA A 184 -6.51 5.89 21.13
CA ALA A 184 -7.73 5.18 21.48
C ALA A 184 -8.01 4.04 20.48
N VAL A 185 -8.58 2.93 20.96
CA VAL A 185 -9.21 1.88 20.15
C VAL A 185 -10.66 1.72 20.59
N HIS A 186 -11.59 1.75 19.65
CA HIS A 186 -13.02 1.62 19.92
C HIS A 186 -13.67 0.55 19.04
N HIS A 187 -14.56 -0.23 19.65
CA HIS A 187 -15.40 -1.21 18.98
C HIS A 187 -16.87 -0.86 19.19
N GLY A 188 -17.66 -0.82 18.11
CA GLY A 188 -19.04 -0.37 18.15
C GLY A 188 -19.76 -0.40 16.81
N ASP A 189 -21.07 -0.20 16.86
CA ASP A 189 -22.03 -0.24 15.75
C ASP A 189 -22.72 1.11 15.49
N THR A 190 -22.41 2.15 16.27
CA THR A 190 -22.91 3.52 16.13
C THR A 190 -21.79 4.51 15.80
N GLY A 191 -22.14 5.71 15.31
CA GLY A 191 -21.15 6.74 14.95
C GLY A 191 -20.16 6.23 13.89
N TYR A 192 -18.87 6.29 14.18
CA TYR A 192 -17.79 5.76 13.33
C TYR A 192 -17.68 4.23 13.34
N GLY A 193 -18.44 3.51 14.16
CA GLY A 193 -18.34 2.06 14.29
C GLY A 193 -17.07 1.63 15.01
N ASN A 194 -16.37 0.62 14.48
CA ASN A 194 -15.02 0.31 14.92
C ASN A 194 -14.06 1.39 14.41
N TYR A 195 -13.26 1.99 15.29
CA TYR A 195 -12.27 3.01 14.91
C TYR A 195 -10.99 2.99 15.75
N VAL A 196 -9.92 3.53 15.17
CA VAL A 196 -8.63 3.77 15.83
C VAL A 196 -8.31 5.25 15.76
N ILE A 197 -7.86 5.84 16.88
CA ILE A 197 -7.27 7.19 16.90
C ILE A 197 -5.77 7.07 17.09
N LEU A 198 -5.00 7.65 16.15
CA LEU A 198 -3.57 7.87 16.30
C LEU A 198 -3.28 9.31 16.68
N ASP A 199 -2.28 9.51 17.53
CA ASP A 199 -1.76 10.82 17.95
C ASP A 199 -0.32 10.98 17.46
N HIS A 200 -0.12 12.04 16.68
CA HIS A 200 1.14 12.44 16.06
C HIS A 200 1.68 13.75 16.69
N GLY A 201 1.26 14.06 17.92
CA GLY A 201 1.72 15.18 18.75
C GLY A 201 0.83 16.42 18.66
N SER A 202 0.84 17.11 17.51
CA SER A 202 -0.01 18.29 17.25
C SER A 202 -1.22 17.99 16.35
N LEU A 203 -1.32 16.72 15.92
CA LEU A 203 -2.25 16.21 14.92
C LEU A 203 -2.74 14.82 15.35
N ARG A 204 -4.05 14.58 15.27
CA ARG A 204 -4.67 13.27 15.49
C ARG A 204 -5.41 12.82 14.25
N CYS A 205 -5.37 11.53 13.98
CA CYS A 205 -6.09 10.91 12.88
C CYS A 205 -6.98 9.79 13.38
N LEU A 206 -8.29 9.89 13.15
CA LEU A 206 -9.27 8.83 13.37
C LEU A 206 -9.47 8.05 12.07
N TYR A 207 -9.34 6.72 12.14
CA TYR A 207 -9.60 5.78 11.05
C TYR A 207 -10.86 4.99 11.41
N GLY A 208 -11.97 5.24 10.73
CA GLY A 208 -13.31 4.75 11.09
C GLY A 208 -13.96 3.81 10.08
N HIS A 209 -15.11 3.25 10.46
CA HIS A 209 -15.90 2.23 9.76
C HIS A 209 -15.14 0.90 9.52
N LEU A 210 -14.15 0.60 10.36
CA LEU A 210 -13.29 -0.57 10.20
C LEU A 210 -14.08 -1.89 10.37
N SER A 211 -13.70 -2.92 9.63
CA SER A 211 -14.19 -4.29 9.86
C SER A 211 -13.44 -4.91 11.04
N GLU A 212 -12.11 -4.84 10.98
CA GLU A 212 -11.19 -5.36 12.00
C GLU A 212 -10.18 -4.27 12.42
N ILE A 213 -9.72 -4.35 13.68
CA ILE A 213 -8.67 -3.48 14.22
C ILE A 213 -7.46 -4.34 14.58
N TYR A 214 -6.28 -3.92 14.12
CA TYR A 214 -4.99 -4.56 14.41
C TYR A 214 -4.08 -3.71 15.28
N ALA A 215 -4.33 -2.39 15.34
CA ALA A 215 -3.69 -1.48 16.29
C ALA A 215 -4.09 -1.81 17.74
N LYS A 216 -3.15 -1.68 18.67
CA LYS A 216 -3.42 -1.84 20.11
C LYS A 216 -3.35 -0.49 20.81
N GLU A 217 -4.32 -0.18 21.67
CA GLU A 217 -4.28 1.06 22.43
C GLU A 217 -2.98 1.21 23.23
N GLY A 218 -2.37 2.39 23.11
CA GLY A 218 -1.12 2.74 23.76
C GLY A 218 0.17 2.27 23.07
N SER A 219 0.12 1.54 21.95
CA SER A 219 1.33 1.20 21.19
C SER A 219 1.80 2.35 20.30
N GLU A 220 3.11 2.54 20.19
CA GLU A 220 3.71 3.32 19.09
C GLU A 220 3.61 2.54 17.77
N VAL A 221 3.28 3.22 16.68
CA VAL A 221 3.23 2.66 15.32
C VAL A 221 4.02 3.56 14.34
N PRO A 222 4.86 3.01 13.45
CA PRO A 222 5.47 3.78 12.36
C PRO A 222 4.45 4.11 11.26
N ALA A 223 4.79 5.04 10.37
CA ALA A 223 4.02 5.21 9.13
C ALA A 223 4.05 3.90 8.30
N GLY A 224 2.97 3.61 7.58
CA GLY A 224 2.81 2.36 6.83
C GLY A 224 2.44 1.15 7.68
N ALA A 225 2.44 1.24 9.02
CA ALA A 225 1.92 0.18 9.88
C ALA A 225 0.42 -0.05 9.62
N VAL A 226 0.02 -1.31 9.48
CA VAL A 226 -1.40 -1.66 9.32
C VAL A 226 -2.13 -1.49 10.66
N VAL A 227 -3.13 -0.60 10.70
CA VAL A 227 -3.92 -0.33 11.91
C VAL A 227 -5.26 -1.09 11.94
N GLY A 228 -5.74 -1.54 10.79
CA GLY A 228 -6.97 -2.33 10.67
C GLY A 228 -7.32 -2.65 9.21
N LEU A 229 -8.53 -3.17 9.03
CA LEU A 229 -9.12 -3.52 7.73
C LEU A 229 -10.35 -2.63 7.50
N VAL A 230 -10.53 -2.13 6.28
CA VAL A 230 -11.75 -1.37 5.91
C VAL A 230 -13.00 -2.26 6.03
N GLY A 231 -14.09 -1.68 6.52
CA GLY A 231 -15.37 -2.34 6.61
C GLY A 231 -16.53 -1.38 6.34
N SER A 232 -17.66 -1.65 6.99
CA SER A 232 -18.88 -0.84 6.93
C SER A 232 -19.60 -0.81 8.28
N THR A 233 -18.84 -0.84 9.38
CA THR A 233 -19.39 -0.78 10.75
C THR A 233 -19.81 0.63 11.11
N GLY A 234 -20.62 0.81 12.15
CA GLY A 234 -21.11 2.14 12.49
C GLY A 234 -22.17 2.64 11.51
N ARG A 235 -22.31 3.96 11.43
CA ARG A 235 -23.31 4.61 10.58
C ARG A 235 -22.82 4.79 9.13
N SER A 236 -22.45 3.67 8.50
CA SER A 236 -21.95 3.58 7.12
C SER A 236 -23.02 3.07 6.14
N THR A 237 -22.97 3.50 4.88
CA THR A 237 -23.87 3.06 3.79
C THR A 237 -23.28 1.95 2.91
N GLY A 238 -22.06 1.51 3.19
CA GLY A 238 -21.33 0.50 2.42
C GLY A 238 -19.82 0.68 2.59
N PRO A 239 -18.99 -0.29 2.15
CA PRO A 239 -17.57 -0.29 2.50
C PRO A 239 -16.77 0.94 2.05
N HIS A 240 -16.18 1.62 3.03
CA HIS A 240 -15.29 2.78 2.85
C HIS A 240 -14.49 3.03 4.14
N LEU A 241 -13.35 3.71 4.00
CA LEU A 241 -12.61 4.23 5.16
C LEU A 241 -13.08 5.65 5.44
N HIS A 242 -13.53 5.93 6.66
CA HIS A 242 -13.67 7.32 7.13
C HIS A 242 -12.36 7.80 7.75
N ILE A 243 -11.91 9.00 7.39
CA ILE A 243 -10.74 9.67 7.98
C ILE A 243 -11.17 11.02 8.56
N GLN A 244 -11.14 11.15 9.88
CA GLN A 244 -11.22 12.45 10.55
C GLN A 244 -9.80 12.91 10.95
N LEU A 245 -9.49 14.18 10.67
CA LEU A 245 -8.22 14.80 11.04
C LEU A 245 -8.48 15.90 12.07
N GLN A 246 -7.83 15.82 13.23
CA GLN A 246 -7.97 16.78 14.32
C GLN A 246 -6.65 17.49 14.60
N ARG A 247 -6.68 18.81 14.76
CA ARG A 247 -5.53 19.62 15.16
C ARG A 247 -5.62 20.02 16.62
N LEU A 248 -4.49 20.05 17.31
CA LEU A 248 -4.38 20.62 18.65
C LEU A 248 -4.41 22.16 18.57
N SER A 249 -5.43 22.76 19.19
CA SER A 249 -5.60 24.21 19.31
C SER A 249 -4.83 24.77 20.51
N ALA A 250 -4.56 26.08 20.51
CA ALA A 250 -3.73 26.74 21.54
C ALA A 250 -4.31 26.71 22.97
N ASN A 251 -5.59 26.36 23.11
CA ASN A 251 -6.30 26.09 24.36
C ASN A 251 -6.22 24.60 24.80
N ASN A 252 -5.35 23.80 24.17
CA ASN A 252 -5.23 22.35 24.31
C ASN A 252 -6.48 21.52 23.94
N SER A 253 -7.45 22.09 23.21
CA SER A 253 -8.58 21.31 22.68
C SER A 253 -8.29 20.76 21.29
N TRP A 254 -8.80 19.57 20.99
CA TRP A 254 -8.75 18.98 19.65
C TRP A 254 -9.90 19.50 18.80
N THR A 255 -9.59 20.01 17.60
CA THR A 255 -10.58 20.59 16.68
C THR A 255 -10.49 19.86 15.34
N SER A 256 -11.63 19.38 14.81
CA SER A 256 -11.61 18.76 13.48
C SER A 256 -11.28 19.80 12.40
N VAL A 257 -10.56 19.36 11.38
CA VAL A 257 -10.14 20.15 10.22
C VAL A 257 -10.30 19.32 8.95
N ASP A 258 -10.43 19.97 7.80
CA ASP A 258 -10.48 19.26 6.52
C ASP A 258 -9.20 18.42 6.32
N PRO A 259 -9.30 17.08 6.19
CA PRO A 259 -8.17 16.22 5.88
C PRO A 259 -7.60 16.45 4.48
N MET A 260 -8.36 17.00 3.53
CA MET A 260 -8.01 16.98 2.11
C MET A 260 -6.70 17.72 1.77
N PRO A 261 -6.40 18.94 2.28
CA PRO A 261 -5.12 19.60 2.03
C PRO A 261 -3.92 18.80 2.59
N PHE A 262 -4.10 18.12 3.72
CA PHE A 262 -3.08 17.25 4.30
C PHE A 262 -2.85 16.01 3.43
N ILE A 263 -3.92 15.33 3.00
CA ILE A 263 -3.87 14.15 2.11
C ILE A 263 -3.19 14.50 0.77
N GLN A 264 -3.49 15.67 0.20
CA GLN A 264 -2.85 16.16 -1.03
C GLN A 264 -1.35 16.42 -0.83
N ALA A 265 -0.97 17.15 0.22
CA ALA A 265 0.43 17.44 0.53
C ALA A 265 1.23 16.16 0.83
N LEU A 266 0.65 15.23 1.57
CA LEU A 266 1.24 13.93 1.89
C LEU A 266 1.50 13.08 0.64
N ASN A 267 0.52 13.00 -0.27
CA ASN A 267 0.66 12.32 -1.56
C ASN A 267 1.79 12.94 -2.41
N GLN A 268 1.88 14.28 -2.44
CA GLN A 268 2.93 14.98 -3.17
C GLN A 268 4.33 14.73 -2.56
N GLN A 269 4.45 14.71 -1.23
CA GLN A 269 5.71 14.36 -0.56
C GLN A 269 6.11 12.90 -0.83
N VAL A 270 5.16 11.95 -0.80
CA VAL A 270 5.42 10.54 -1.16
C VAL A 270 5.98 10.43 -2.58
N LYS A 271 5.36 11.11 -3.56
CA LYS A 271 5.86 11.16 -4.94
C LYS A 271 7.26 11.75 -5.01
N THR A 272 7.45 12.98 -4.54
CA THR A 272 8.73 13.68 -4.62
C THR A 272 9.88 12.96 -3.88
N PHE A 273 9.60 12.14 -2.85
CA PHE A 273 10.62 11.25 -2.30
C PHE A 273 10.87 10.00 -3.15
N ASN A 274 9.85 9.36 -3.73
CA ASN A 274 10.05 8.26 -4.69
C ASN A 274 10.90 8.72 -5.89
N ASP A 275 10.53 9.86 -6.50
CA ASP A 275 11.20 10.44 -7.67
C ASP A 275 12.69 10.70 -7.38
N ARG A 276 12.97 11.32 -6.22
CA ARG A 276 14.35 11.61 -5.77
C ARG A 276 15.14 10.38 -5.34
N LEU A 277 14.49 9.30 -4.92
CA LEU A 277 15.16 8.04 -4.63
C LEU A 277 15.60 7.35 -5.93
N ALA A 278 14.76 7.35 -6.96
CA ALA A 278 15.12 6.86 -8.30
C ALA A 278 16.27 7.68 -8.91
N GLU A 279 16.20 9.02 -8.82
CA GLU A 279 17.28 9.91 -9.27
C GLU A 279 18.65 9.66 -8.61
N ILE A 280 18.70 8.99 -7.46
CA ILE A 280 19.92 8.70 -6.70
C ILE A 280 20.36 7.25 -6.85
N SER A 281 19.43 6.28 -6.96
CA SER A 281 19.78 4.90 -7.30
C SER A 281 20.51 4.83 -8.64
N ASP A 282 20.03 5.61 -9.61
CA ASP A 282 20.46 5.54 -11.01
C ASP A 282 21.81 6.23 -11.28
N LYS A 283 22.36 6.99 -10.32
CA LYS A 283 23.52 7.87 -10.55
C LYS A 283 24.86 7.41 -9.99
N ASP A 284 24.91 6.69 -8.85
CA ASP A 284 26.22 6.42 -8.20
C ASP A 284 26.32 5.18 -7.28
N SER A 285 25.30 4.30 -7.19
CA SER A 285 25.29 3.26 -6.14
C SER A 285 25.79 1.86 -6.60
N PRO A 286 27.02 1.42 -6.24
CA PRO A 286 27.47 0.04 -6.45
C PRO A 286 26.74 -1.00 -5.56
N ILE A 287 25.78 -0.57 -4.73
CA ILE A 287 24.87 -1.45 -3.97
C ILE A 287 23.60 -1.75 -4.77
N TYR A 288 23.14 -0.82 -5.61
CA TYR A 288 21.98 -1.00 -6.50
C TYR A 288 22.32 -1.37 -7.94
N ASN A 289 23.56 -1.16 -8.40
CA ASN A 289 24.04 -1.51 -9.74
C ASN A 289 24.26 -3.03 -9.94
N ASN A 290 23.24 -3.82 -9.64
CA ASN A 290 23.02 -5.13 -10.20
C ASN A 290 21.88 -5.00 -11.23
N GLU A 291 22.22 -4.52 -12.43
CA GLU A 291 21.32 -4.12 -13.53
C GLU A 291 20.32 -5.22 -13.97
N LYS A 292 20.48 -6.45 -13.47
CA LYS A 292 19.58 -7.58 -13.69
C LYS A 292 18.35 -7.63 -12.78
N ALA A 293 18.29 -6.85 -11.70
CA ALA A 293 17.23 -6.93 -10.69
C ALA A 293 16.17 -5.82 -10.80
N SER A 294 16.51 -4.62 -11.27
CA SER A 294 15.53 -3.52 -11.46
C SER A 294 14.52 -3.82 -12.58
N GLN A 295 14.86 -4.74 -13.49
CA GLN A 295 14.04 -5.10 -14.64
C GLN A 295 12.90 -6.10 -14.32
N THR A 296 12.96 -6.81 -13.19
CA THR A 296 12.11 -7.99 -12.92
C THR A 296 10.82 -7.69 -12.15
N ASP A 297 10.85 -6.73 -11.23
CA ASP A 297 9.74 -6.51 -10.30
C ASP A 297 8.52 -5.91 -11.00
N LEU A 298 7.39 -6.61 -10.92
CA LEU A 298 6.15 -6.25 -11.59
C LEU A 298 5.55 -4.95 -11.03
N THR A 299 5.39 -3.95 -11.89
CA THR A 299 4.74 -2.67 -11.57
C THR A 299 3.65 -2.34 -12.57
N ILE A 300 2.77 -1.38 -12.25
CA ILE A 300 1.75 -0.90 -13.19
C ILE A 300 2.41 -0.26 -14.42
N GLU A 301 3.54 0.42 -14.24
CA GLU A 301 4.22 1.15 -15.31
C GLU A 301 4.98 0.23 -16.26
N ASN A 302 5.76 -0.72 -15.74
CA ASN A 302 6.46 -1.68 -16.61
C ASN A 302 5.50 -2.69 -17.26
N LEU A 303 4.39 -3.07 -16.60
CA LEU A 303 3.32 -3.82 -17.24
C LEU A 303 2.66 -3.00 -18.36
N TYR A 304 2.35 -1.72 -18.15
CA TYR A 304 1.80 -0.88 -19.21
C TYR A 304 2.78 -0.67 -20.38
N ALA A 305 4.09 -0.59 -20.10
CA ALA A 305 5.13 -0.59 -21.12
C ALA A 305 5.16 -1.92 -21.90
N ALA A 306 5.13 -3.07 -21.22
CA ALA A 306 5.11 -4.40 -21.82
C ALA A 306 3.85 -4.64 -22.69
N LEU A 307 2.67 -4.22 -22.21
CA LEU A 307 1.41 -4.31 -22.97
C LEU A 307 1.50 -3.52 -24.29
N LYS A 308 2.11 -2.34 -24.29
CA LYS A 308 2.38 -1.56 -25.50
C LYS A 308 3.44 -2.23 -26.39
N LYS A 309 4.59 -2.59 -25.83
CA LYS A 309 5.74 -3.27 -26.47
C LYS A 309 5.31 -4.52 -27.26
N HIS A 310 4.42 -5.34 -26.68
CA HIS A 310 3.92 -6.57 -27.31
C HIS A 310 2.74 -6.37 -28.26
N GLY A 311 2.24 -5.15 -28.46
CA GLY A 311 1.12 -4.90 -29.39
C GLY A 311 -0.22 -5.45 -28.87
N ILE A 312 -0.54 -5.19 -27.60
CA ILE A 312 -1.89 -5.35 -27.09
C ILE A 312 -2.78 -4.21 -27.64
N LYS A 313 -3.90 -4.54 -28.28
CA LYS A 313 -4.80 -3.60 -28.99
C LYS A 313 -5.36 -2.51 -28.07
N TYR A 314 -5.63 -2.84 -26.80
CA TYR A 314 -6.25 -1.94 -25.82
C TYR A 314 -5.51 -2.01 -24.47
N PRO A 315 -4.27 -1.51 -24.39
CA PRO A 315 -3.37 -1.82 -23.28
C PRO A 315 -3.90 -1.30 -21.93
N LYS A 316 -4.61 -0.16 -21.89
CA LYS A 316 -5.22 0.37 -20.65
C LYS A 316 -6.37 -0.51 -20.13
N ILE A 317 -7.11 -1.20 -21.01
CA ILE A 317 -8.18 -2.13 -20.61
C ILE A 317 -7.58 -3.45 -20.13
N VAL A 318 -6.56 -3.96 -20.80
CA VAL A 318 -5.88 -5.20 -20.41
C VAL A 318 -5.06 -5.02 -19.13
N LEU A 319 -4.50 -3.83 -18.88
CA LEU A 319 -3.92 -3.44 -17.60
C LEU A 319 -4.96 -3.50 -16.47
N ALA A 320 -6.16 -2.96 -16.71
CA ALA A 320 -7.27 -3.04 -15.75
C ALA A 320 -7.73 -4.48 -15.49
N GLN A 321 -7.69 -5.36 -16.49
CA GLN A 321 -7.92 -6.80 -16.30
C GLN A 321 -6.83 -7.43 -15.43
N ALA A 322 -5.54 -7.20 -15.72
CA ALA A 322 -4.46 -7.73 -14.89
C ALA A 322 -4.57 -7.27 -13.43
N ILE A 323 -4.88 -5.99 -13.20
CA ILE A 323 -5.11 -5.44 -11.85
C ILE A 323 -6.30 -6.13 -11.15
N LEU A 324 -7.34 -6.50 -11.89
CA LEU A 324 -8.52 -7.21 -11.37
C LEU A 324 -8.26 -8.69 -11.07
N GLU A 325 -7.68 -9.45 -12.01
CA GLU A 325 -7.37 -10.88 -11.85
C GLU A 325 -6.36 -11.14 -10.72
N THR A 326 -5.35 -10.27 -10.62
CA THR A 326 -4.25 -10.43 -9.66
C THR A 326 -4.54 -9.80 -8.30
N GLY A 327 -5.68 -9.10 -8.13
CA GLY A 327 -5.98 -8.35 -6.92
C GLY A 327 -4.90 -7.29 -6.61
N ARG A 328 -4.46 -6.54 -7.63
CA ARG A 328 -3.27 -5.64 -7.58
C ARG A 328 -1.97 -6.37 -7.23
N PHE A 329 -1.65 -7.42 -8.00
CA PHE A 329 -0.41 -8.20 -7.89
C PHE A 329 -0.20 -8.89 -6.52
N ARG A 330 -1.31 -9.23 -5.84
CA ARG A 330 -1.33 -9.93 -4.54
C ARG A 330 -1.75 -11.40 -4.66
N SER A 331 -2.32 -11.80 -5.80
CA SER A 331 -2.78 -13.16 -6.07
C SER A 331 -1.62 -14.17 -6.09
N ARG A 332 -1.85 -15.34 -5.48
CA ARG A 332 -0.92 -16.47 -5.52
C ARG A 332 -0.58 -16.90 -6.96
N VAL A 333 -1.57 -16.84 -7.87
CA VAL A 333 -1.39 -17.17 -9.30
C VAL A 333 -0.57 -16.08 -10.05
N CYS A 334 -0.59 -14.84 -9.56
CA CYS A 334 0.32 -13.81 -10.05
C CYS A 334 1.76 -14.10 -9.61
N ASN A 335 1.96 -14.40 -8.33
CA ASN A 335 3.28 -14.31 -7.70
C ASN A 335 4.05 -15.64 -7.65
N GLU A 336 3.38 -16.79 -7.74
CA GLU A 336 4.03 -18.11 -7.87
C GLU A 336 4.06 -18.62 -9.32
N ASN A 337 3.09 -18.22 -10.15
CA ASN A 337 2.95 -18.72 -11.52
C ASN A 337 3.25 -17.66 -12.61
N ASN A 338 3.63 -16.43 -12.24
CA ASN A 338 3.84 -15.30 -13.16
C ASN A 338 2.61 -14.99 -14.06
N ASN A 339 1.40 -15.41 -13.67
CA ASN A 339 0.24 -15.47 -14.57
C ASN A 339 -0.75 -14.34 -14.27
N LEU A 340 -0.54 -13.19 -14.93
CA LEU A 340 -1.28 -11.95 -14.69
C LEU A 340 -2.76 -11.96 -15.09
N PHE A 341 -3.18 -12.94 -15.90
CA PHE A 341 -4.49 -12.96 -16.54
C PHE A 341 -5.34 -14.17 -16.15
N GLY A 342 -4.89 -14.97 -15.17
CA GLY A 342 -5.59 -16.18 -14.74
C GLY A 342 -5.73 -17.23 -15.85
N LEU A 343 -4.78 -17.28 -16.81
CA LEU A 343 -4.86 -18.17 -17.96
C LEU A 343 -4.81 -19.64 -17.52
N ARG A 344 -5.72 -20.48 -18.05
CA ARG A 344 -5.86 -21.91 -17.70
C ARG A 344 -5.79 -22.84 -18.89
N HIS A 345 -5.43 -24.09 -18.60
CA HIS A 345 -5.55 -25.27 -19.45
C HIS A 345 -6.38 -26.34 -18.72
N SER A 346 -6.58 -27.51 -19.31
CA SER A 346 -7.43 -28.57 -18.75
C SER A 346 -7.01 -29.01 -17.33
N ASN A 347 -5.72 -28.93 -17.02
CA ASN A 347 -5.14 -29.51 -15.80
C ASN A 347 -4.72 -28.45 -14.77
N GLY A 348 -4.95 -27.15 -15.02
CA GLY A 348 -4.55 -26.09 -14.08
C GLY A 348 -4.42 -24.69 -14.68
N TYR A 349 -3.66 -23.84 -13.99
CA TYR A 349 -3.21 -22.55 -14.51
C TYR A 349 -1.92 -22.73 -15.32
N TYR A 350 -1.67 -21.88 -16.31
CA TYR A 350 -0.33 -21.76 -16.88
C TYR A 350 0.65 -21.22 -15.82
N VAL A 351 1.89 -21.68 -15.91
CA VAL A 351 3.07 -21.15 -15.20
C VAL A 351 3.96 -20.53 -16.27
N PHE A 352 4.63 -19.43 -15.93
CA PHE A 352 5.56 -18.70 -16.78
C PHE A 352 6.87 -18.46 -16.02
N ASP A 353 7.99 -18.34 -16.72
CA ASP A 353 9.29 -18.05 -16.08
C ASP A 353 9.40 -16.56 -15.75
N HIS A 354 8.68 -15.70 -16.48
CA HIS A 354 8.57 -14.26 -16.20
C HIS A 354 7.16 -13.72 -16.52
N TRP A 355 6.68 -12.73 -15.75
CA TRP A 355 5.32 -12.20 -15.91
C TRP A 355 5.04 -11.60 -17.30
N GLU A 356 6.07 -11.12 -17.99
CA GLU A 356 5.96 -10.58 -19.35
C GLU A 356 5.53 -11.66 -20.37
N GLU A 357 5.86 -12.93 -20.13
CA GLU A 357 5.41 -14.04 -20.97
C GLU A 357 3.89 -14.23 -20.89
N SER A 358 3.27 -13.92 -19.75
CA SER A 358 1.82 -13.96 -19.61
C SER A 358 1.12 -12.88 -20.46
N VAL A 359 1.79 -11.75 -20.75
CA VAL A 359 1.32 -10.73 -21.71
C VAL A 359 1.37 -11.27 -23.14
N ILE A 360 2.45 -11.95 -23.50
CA ILE A 360 2.59 -12.63 -24.81
C ILE A 360 1.54 -13.75 -24.94
N ALA A 361 1.32 -14.53 -23.88
CA ALA A 361 0.28 -15.56 -23.83
C ALA A 361 -1.13 -14.97 -23.91
N TYR A 362 -1.41 -13.82 -23.28
CA TYR A 362 -2.69 -13.12 -23.42
C TYR A 362 -2.93 -12.67 -24.87
N LYS A 363 -1.91 -12.11 -25.53
CA LYS A 363 -1.97 -11.77 -26.96
C LYS A 363 -2.38 -13.00 -27.80
N ASN A 364 -1.69 -14.12 -27.57
CA ASN A 364 -1.78 -15.31 -28.41
C ASN A 364 -2.94 -16.25 -28.06
N LYS A 365 -3.50 -16.22 -26.84
CA LYS A 365 -4.60 -17.10 -26.37
C LYS A 365 -5.92 -16.37 -26.13
N VAL A 366 -5.91 -15.05 -25.98
CA VAL A 366 -7.11 -14.21 -25.76
C VAL A 366 -7.31 -13.23 -26.90
N GLN A 367 -6.36 -12.30 -27.13
CA GLN A 367 -6.56 -11.19 -28.06
C GLN A 367 -6.77 -11.62 -29.51
N TYR A 368 -6.21 -12.75 -29.95
CA TYR A 368 -6.44 -13.26 -31.31
C TYR A 368 -7.93 -13.48 -31.65
N LYS A 369 -8.80 -13.66 -30.64
CA LYS A 369 -10.25 -13.82 -30.80
C LYS A 369 -10.99 -12.48 -31.02
N HIS A 370 -10.31 -11.33 -30.93
CA HIS A 370 -10.89 -9.99 -31.07
C HIS A 370 -11.02 -9.58 -32.54
N ARG A 371 -12.26 -9.46 -33.01
CA ARG A 371 -12.58 -9.13 -34.41
C ARG A 371 -12.16 -7.70 -34.77
N GLU A 372 -12.15 -7.38 -36.05
CA GLU A 372 -11.99 -5.99 -36.49
C GLU A 372 -13.26 -5.18 -36.17
N ASN A 373 -13.10 -3.89 -35.86
CA ASN A 373 -14.17 -2.95 -35.47
C ASN A 373 -15.06 -3.36 -34.27
N GLU A 374 -14.69 -4.42 -33.53
CA GLU A 374 -15.39 -4.87 -32.33
C GLU A 374 -15.07 -4.01 -31.11
N ASN A 375 -16.08 -3.68 -30.28
CA ASN A 375 -15.84 -3.01 -29.01
C ASN A 375 -15.20 -3.98 -27.99
N TYR A 376 -14.07 -3.63 -27.39
CA TYR A 376 -13.33 -4.53 -26.49
C TYR A 376 -14.16 -5.08 -25.32
N TYR A 377 -15.12 -4.32 -24.79
CA TYR A 377 -16.00 -4.79 -23.71
C TYR A 377 -17.10 -5.74 -24.22
N ALA A 378 -17.51 -5.64 -25.48
CA ALA A 378 -18.39 -6.61 -26.12
C ALA A 378 -17.62 -7.89 -26.46
N PHE A 379 -16.39 -7.76 -26.95
CA PHE A 379 -15.45 -8.87 -27.15
C PHE A 379 -15.31 -9.73 -25.89
N LEU A 380 -14.96 -9.14 -24.74
CA LEU A 380 -14.77 -9.87 -23.47
C LEU A 380 -16.03 -10.65 -23.03
N ARG A 381 -17.23 -10.11 -23.30
CA ARG A 381 -18.50 -10.82 -23.08
C ARG A 381 -18.69 -11.98 -24.05
N ARG A 382 -18.48 -11.73 -25.36
CA ARG A 382 -18.67 -12.72 -26.43
C ARG A 382 -17.76 -13.94 -26.28
N ILE A 383 -16.53 -13.76 -25.80
CA ILE A 383 -15.61 -14.88 -25.54
C ILE A 383 -15.79 -15.53 -24.16
N GLY A 384 -16.78 -15.08 -23.36
CA GLY A 384 -17.03 -15.61 -22.02
C GLY A 384 -15.84 -15.46 -21.06
N TYR A 385 -15.10 -14.34 -21.14
CA TYR A 385 -13.78 -14.21 -20.48
C TYR A 385 -13.82 -14.52 -18.98
N SER A 386 -14.90 -14.14 -18.30
CA SER A 386 -15.17 -14.49 -16.91
C SER A 386 -16.64 -14.91 -16.76
N THR A 387 -16.91 -15.89 -15.91
CA THR A 387 -18.26 -16.29 -15.50
C THR A 387 -18.96 -15.23 -14.63
N SER A 388 -18.19 -14.28 -14.07
CA SER A 388 -18.76 -13.16 -13.31
C SER A 388 -19.48 -12.18 -14.24
N LYS A 389 -20.81 -12.12 -14.14
CA LYS A 389 -21.66 -11.14 -14.87
C LYS A 389 -21.21 -9.68 -14.67
N ASP A 390 -20.56 -9.43 -13.54
CA ASP A 390 -20.08 -8.13 -13.08
C ASP A 390 -18.69 -7.74 -13.64
N TYR A 391 -17.97 -8.69 -14.26
CA TYR A 391 -16.56 -8.55 -14.63
C TYR A 391 -16.28 -7.31 -15.47
N VAL A 392 -17.01 -7.14 -16.57
CA VAL A 392 -16.83 -6.01 -17.51
C VAL A 392 -17.19 -4.67 -16.87
N ARG A 393 -18.04 -4.63 -15.83
CA ARG A 393 -18.28 -3.41 -15.04
C ARG A 393 -17.06 -3.08 -14.18
N ARG A 394 -16.49 -4.06 -13.47
CA ARG A 394 -15.31 -3.86 -12.62
C ARG A 394 -14.07 -3.45 -13.42
N VAL A 395 -13.84 -4.04 -14.59
CA VAL A 395 -12.77 -3.60 -15.51
C VAL A 395 -12.98 -2.14 -15.91
N ARG A 396 -14.20 -1.71 -16.26
CA ARG A 396 -14.49 -0.29 -16.58
C ARG A 396 -14.24 0.64 -15.40
N GLU A 397 -14.66 0.27 -14.18
CA GLU A 397 -14.38 1.05 -12.97
C GLU A 397 -12.88 1.25 -12.75
N ILE A 398 -12.06 0.23 -12.99
CA ILE A 398 -10.59 0.32 -12.90
C ILE A 398 -10.02 1.16 -14.06
N VAL A 399 -10.52 1.03 -15.30
CA VAL A 399 -10.10 1.86 -16.45
C VAL A 399 -10.36 3.35 -16.20
N SER A 400 -11.38 3.72 -15.42
CA SER A 400 -11.64 5.11 -14.99
C SER A 400 -10.78 5.62 -13.83
N GLN A 401 -9.98 4.75 -13.20
CA GLN A 401 -9.02 5.09 -12.13
C GLN A 401 -7.56 5.09 -12.62
N LEU A 402 -7.32 4.56 -13.82
CA LEU A 402 -6.06 4.58 -14.58
C LEU A 402 -6.03 5.76 -15.56
#